data_AF-A0A9W6G976-F1
#
_entry.id   AF-A0A9W6G976-F1
#
_cell.length_a   1.000
_cell.length_b   1.000
_cell.length_c   1.000
_cell.angle_alpha   90.00
_cell.angle_beta   90.00
_cell.angle_gamma   90.00
#
_symmetry.space_group_name_H-M   'P 1'
#
loop_
_entity.id
_entity.type
_entity.pdbx_description
1 polymer ?
#
loop_
_entity_poly.entity_id
_entity_poly.type
_entity_poly.pdbx_seq_one_letter_code
_entity_poly.pdbx_strand_id
1 'polypeptide(L)'
;MTDRANSSLNPPAGAGAGPTRPSVTLSGSQLEQIRRLVAVGRASSVDEYVAAAVAERLERDRSLSELQDLFERKGHAPSAEHLAWAREKLGVDDKEGEADT
;
A
#
# COMPACT_ATOMS: atom_id res chain seq x y z
N MET A 1 -59.79 -3.38 3.36
CA MET A 1 -58.76 -4.39 3.09
C MET A 1 -58.12 -4.05 1.76
N THR A 2 -56.80 -3.77 1.78
CA THR A 2 -55.79 -3.77 0.69
C THR A 2 -56.16 -3.03 -0.62
N ASP A 3 -55.37 -2.08 -1.14
CA ASP A 3 -53.95 -2.28 -1.42
C ASP A 3 -53.22 -0.93 -1.60
N ARG A 4 -52.18 -0.75 -0.80
CA ARG A 4 -51.22 0.35 -0.83
C ARG A 4 -49.97 -0.20 -1.53
N ALA A 5 -49.98 -0.28 -2.85
CA ALA A 5 -48.78 -0.67 -3.58
C ALA A 5 -48.75 -0.06 -4.98
N ASN A 6 -48.35 1.21 -5.07
CA ASN A 6 -47.51 1.65 -6.18
C ASN A 6 -46.74 2.93 -5.84
N SER A 7 -45.95 2.87 -4.78
CA SER A 7 -44.81 3.77 -4.61
C SER A 7 -43.64 3.15 -5.36
N SER A 8 -43.61 3.39 -6.68
CA SER A 8 -42.51 3.00 -7.55
C SER A 8 -41.22 3.66 -7.06
N LEU A 9 -40.40 2.86 -6.38
CA LEU A 9 -38.95 2.76 -6.52
C LEU A 9 -38.29 3.96 -7.19
N ASN A 10 -37.96 4.97 -6.39
CA ASN A 10 -36.78 5.77 -6.64
C ASN A 10 -35.84 5.54 -5.45
N PRO A 11 -34.73 4.78 -5.61
CA PRO A 11 -33.74 4.74 -4.55
C PRO A 11 -33.19 6.17 -4.38
N PRO A 12 -32.93 6.66 -3.15
CA PRO A 12 -32.24 7.93 -3.01
C PRO A 12 -30.86 7.81 -3.66
N ALA A 13 -30.71 8.47 -4.81
CA ALA A 13 -29.43 8.76 -5.44
C ALA A 13 -28.67 9.72 -4.53
N GLY A 14 -27.97 9.18 -3.52
CA GLY A 14 -27.32 10.02 -2.52
C GLY A 14 -26.87 9.32 -1.24
N ALA A 15 -26.46 8.05 -1.27
CA ALA A 15 -25.55 7.55 -0.26
C ALA A 15 -24.13 7.90 -0.74
N GLY A 16 -23.73 9.16 -0.57
CA GLY A 16 -22.35 9.57 -0.78
C GLY A 16 -21.44 8.59 -0.05
N ALA A 17 -20.40 8.11 -0.72
CA ALA A 17 -19.40 7.22 -0.14
C ALA A 17 -18.77 7.94 1.05
N GLY A 18 -19.38 7.79 2.22
CA GLY A 18 -18.80 8.19 3.48
C GLY A 18 -17.51 7.41 3.69
N PRO A 19 -16.65 7.85 4.63
CA PRO A 19 -15.42 7.15 4.93
C PRO A 19 -15.70 5.66 5.17
N THR A 20 -15.18 4.81 4.29
CA THR A 20 -15.27 3.36 4.47
C THR A 20 -14.31 3.00 5.59
N ARG A 21 -14.80 2.34 6.64
CA ARG A 21 -13.99 1.84 7.76
C ARG A 21 -13.80 0.33 7.64
N PRO A 22 -12.81 -0.15 6.88
CA PRO A 22 -12.52 -1.57 6.83
C PRO A 22 -11.96 -2.04 8.19
N SER A 23 -12.32 -3.25 8.59
CA SER A 23 -11.65 -3.94 9.70
C SER A 23 -10.50 -4.76 9.15
N VAL A 24 -9.32 -4.64 9.75
CA VAL A 24 -8.09 -5.31 9.28
C VAL A 24 -7.46 -6.08 10.43
N THR A 25 -7.01 -7.30 10.15
CA THR A 25 -6.31 -8.14 11.14
C THR A 25 -4.81 -7.90 11.03
N LEU A 26 -4.18 -7.53 12.13
CA LEU A 26 -2.73 -7.39 12.27
C LEU A 26 -2.21 -8.44 13.24
N SER A 27 -0.95 -8.83 13.11
CA SER A 27 -0.31 -9.63 14.15
C SER A 27 -0.17 -8.80 15.44
N GLY A 28 -0.13 -9.47 16.59
CA GLY A 28 0.07 -8.78 17.87
C GLY A 28 1.39 -7.99 17.91
N SER A 29 2.46 -8.52 17.31
CA SER A 29 3.75 -7.84 17.24
C SER A 29 3.70 -6.56 16.40
N GLN A 30 2.98 -6.57 15.27
CA GLN A 30 2.78 -5.40 14.42
C GLN A 30 1.99 -4.31 15.16
N LEU A 31 0.88 -4.68 15.81
CA LEU A 31 0.07 -3.73 16.56
C LEU A 31 0.86 -3.07 17.70
N GLU A 32 1.64 -3.85 18.45
CA GLU A 32 2.50 -3.33 19.52
C GLU A 32 3.59 -2.39 18.99
N GLN A 33 4.16 -2.69 17.82
CA GLN A 33 5.13 -1.81 17.19
C GLN A 33 4.49 -0.47 16.76
N ILE A 34 3.30 -0.52 16.17
CA ILE A 34 2.56 0.70 15.77
C ILE A 34 2.20 1.52 17.02
N ARG A 35 1.74 0.88 18.10
CA ARG A 35 1.44 1.56 19.37
C ARG A 35 2.67 2.27 19.94
N ARG A 36 3.86 1.65 19.88
CA ARG A 36 5.11 2.32 20.29
C ARG A 36 5.41 3.54 19.44
N LEU A 37 5.20 3.48 18.12
CA LEU A 37 5.42 4.61 17.22
C LEU A 37 4.45 5.76 17.49
N VAL A 38 3.18 5.45 17.74
CA VAL A 38 2.18 6.43 18.18
C VAL A 38 2.58 7.06 19.52
N ALA A 39 3.04 6.25 20.48
CA ALA A 39 3.46 6.72 21.81
C ALA A 39 4.65 7.70 21.76
N VAL A 40 5.55 7.58 20.79
CA VAL A 40 6.66 8.53 20.57
C VAL A 40 6.28 9.71 19.65
N GLY A 41 4.99 9.85 19.31
CA GLY A 41 4.47 11.00 18.56
C GLY A 41 4.65 10.92 17.04
N ARG A 42 4.91 9.73 16.48
CA ARG A 42 5.02 9.57 15.00
C ARG A 42 3.67 9.65 14.28
N ALA A 43 2.55 9.46 14.99
CA ALA A 43 1.18 9.61 14.52
C ALA A 43 0.25 9.85 15.71
N SER A 44 -0.93 10.45 15.49
CA SER A 44 -1.89 10.73 16.56
C SER A 44 -2.73 9.51 16.95
N SER A 45 -2.81 8.51 16.07
CA SER A 45 -3.52 7.25 16.31
C SER A 45 -2.96 6.09 15.48
N VAL A 46 -3.37 4.87 15.82
CA VAL A 46 -3.05 3.66 15.04
C VAL A 46 -3.64 3.76 13.63
N ASP A 47 -4.90 4.20 13.51
CA ASP A 47 -5.58 4.33 12.22
C ASP A 47 -4.87 5.34 11.31
N GLU A 48 -4.46 6.48 11.87
CA GLU A 48 -3.70 7.50 11.14
C GLU A 48 -2.34 6.97 10.68
N TYR A 49 -1.63 6.25 11.57
CA TYR A 49 -0.36 5.62 11.22
C TYR A 49 -0.53 4.63 10.06
N VAL A 50 -1.54 3.76 10.14
CA VAL A 50 -1.81 2.76 9.09
C VAL A 50 -2.21 3.45 7.80
N ALA A 51 -3.06 4.47 7.84
CA ALA A 51 -3.47 5.22 6.65
C ALA A 51 -2.26 5.88 5.97
N ALA A 52 -1.37 6.52 6.73
CA ALA A 52 -0.15 7.13 6.21
C ALA A 52 0.79 6.09 5.59
N ALA A 53 1.03 4.97 6.28
CA ALA A 53 1.88 3.90 5.79
C ALA A 53 1.34 3.25 4.51
N VAL A 54 0.02 3.06 4.41
CA VAL A 54 -0.63 2.54 3.20
C VAL A 54 -0.51 3.54 2.05
N ALA A 55 -0.73 4.83 2.30
CA ALA A 55 -0.60 5.86 1.28
C ALA A 55 0.84 5.94 0.73
N GLU A 56 1.84 5.94 1.61
CA GLU A 56 3.25 5.92 1.23
C GLU A 56 3.60 4.68 0.39
N ARG A 57 3.09 3.51 0.78
CA ARG A 57 3.31 2.27 0.03
C ARG A 57 2.68 2.31 -1.35
N LEU A 58 1.44 2.79 -1.46
CA LEU A 58 0.74 2.89 -2.74
C LEU A 58 1.42 3.88 -3.69
N GLU A 59 1.93 5.00 -3.16
CA GLU A 59 2.69 5.98 -3.96
C GLU A 59 4.00 5.39 -4.47
N ARG A 60 4.72 4.64 -3.62
CA ARG A 60 5.91 3.88 -4.04
C ARG A 60 5.59 2.87 -5.13
N ASP A 61 4.53 2.08 -4.95
CA ASP A 61 4.14 1.04 -5.90
C ASP A 61 3.74 1.68 -7.25
N ARG A 62 2.99 2.78 -7.21
CA ARG A 62 2.66 3.59 -8.41
C ARG A 62 3.91 4.11 -9.11
N SER A 63 4.83 4.73 -8.36
CA SER A 63 6.07 5.27 -8.90
C SER A 63 6.92 4.18 -9.57
N LEU A 64 6.92 2.98 -8.99
CA LEU A 64 7.64 1.84 -9.53
C LEU A 64 6.99 1.32 -10.83
N SER A 65 5.67 1.27 -10.90
CA SER A 65 4.95 0.94 -12.14
C SER A 65 5.20 1.98 -13.23
N GLU A 66 5.14 3.27 -12.92
CA GLU A 66 5.44 4.33 -13.90
C GLU A 66 6.88 4.26 -14.41
N LEU A 67 7.83 3.90 -13.54
CA LEU A 67 9.22 3.69 -13.92
C LEU A 67 9.38 2.46 -14.84
N GLN A 68 8.69 1.36 -14.54
CA GLN A 68 8.65 0.17 -15.37
C GLN A 68 8.12 0.50 -16.78
N ASP A 69 6.99 1.21 -16.86
CA ASP A 69 6.38 1.63 -18.13
C ASP A 69 7.32 2.52 -18.96
N LEU A 70 8.07 3.41 -18.30
CA LEU A 70 9.05 4.27 -18.97
C LEU A 70 10.19 3.44 -19.58
N PHE A 71 10.66 2.42 -18.87
CA PHE A 71 11.70 1.52 -19.39
C PHE A 71 11.21 0.67 -20.56
N GLU A 72 9.98 0.16 -20.49
CA GLU A 72 9.35 -0.59 -21.58
C GLU A 72 9.16 0.28 -22.81
N ARG A 73 8.68 1.52 -22.64
CA ARG A 73 8.43 2.46 -23.75
C ARG A 73 9.71 3.01 -24.39
N LYS A 74 10.77 3.24 -23.60
CA LYS A 74 12.05 3.75 -24.11
C LYS A 74 13.03 2.66 -24.52
N GLY A 75 12.73 1.38 -24.22
CA GLY A 75 13.55 0.24 -24.63
C GLY A 75 14.92 0.16 -23.95
N HIS A 76 15.11 0.83 -22.80
CA HIS A 76 16.39 0.87 -22.10
C HIS A 76 16.18 0.56 -20.62
N ALA A 77 16.37 -0.71 -20.22
CA ALA A 77 16.47 -1.07 -18.81
C ALA A 77 17.71 -0.40 -18.17
N PRO A 78 17.75 -0.25 -16.82
CA PRO A 78 18.97 0.16 -16.13
C PRO A 78 20.14 -0.75 -16.54
N SER A 79 21.29 -0.15 -16.86
CA SER A 79 22.48 -0.94 -17.18
C SER A 79 22.92 -1.79 -15.99
N ALA A 80 23.68 -2.85 -16.25
CA ALA A 80 24.23 -3.72 -15.20
C ALA A 80 25.03 -2.94 -14.14
N GLU A 81 25.69 -1.85 -14.53
CA GLU A 81 26.41 -0.94 -13.62
C GLU A 81 25.45 -0.22 -12.66
N HIS A 82 24.32 0.30 -13.16
CA HIS A 82 23.31 0.93 -12.29
C HIS A 82 22.68 -0.08 -11.33
N LEU A 83 22.47 -1.32 -11.77
CA LEU A 83 21.95 -2.38 -10.91
C LEU A 83 22.98 -2.83 -9.87
N ALA A 84 24.26 -2.90 -10.22
CA ALA A 84 25.34 -3.22 -9.27
C ALA A 84 25.49 -2.13 -8.21
N TRP A 85 25.48 -0.85 -8.62
CA TRP A 85 25.46 0.27 -7.69
C TRP A 85 24.25 0.23 -6.76
N ALA A 86 23.06 -0.06 -7.30
CA ALA A 86 21.84 -0.15 -6.49
C ALA A 86 21.93 -1.29 -5.47
N ARG A 87 22.45 -2.47 -5.86
CA ARG A 87 22.67 -3.60 -4.96
C ARG A 87 23.64 -3.27 -3.82
N GLU A 88 24.75 -2.61 -4.12
CA GLU A 88 25.72 -2.14 -3.12
C GLU A 88 25.05 -1.19 -2.12
N LYS A 89 24.31 -0.18 -2.60
CA LYS A 89 23.65 0.81 -1.73
C LYS A 89 22.49 0.25 -0.92
N LEU A 90 21.80 -0.75 -1.45
CA LEU A 90 20.70 -1.42 -0.76
C LEU A 90 21.17 -2.60 0.11
N GLY A 91 22.46 -2.95 0.05
CA GLY A 91 23.05 -4.06 0.83
C GLY A 91 22.53 -5.44 0.41
N VAL A 92 22.15 -5.62 -0.86
CA VAL A 92 21.50 -6.83 -1.42
C VAL A 92 22.49 -7.71 -2.20
N ASP A 93 23.79 -7.65 -1.90
CA ASP A 93 24.76 -8.55 -2.52
C ASP A 93 24.44 -10.01 -2.13
N ASP A 94 23.84 -10.74 -3.07
CA ASP A 94 23.63 -12.18 -3.01
C ASP A 94 24.99 -12.90 -2.90
N LYS A 95 25.47 -13.05 -1.67
CA LYS A 95 26.46 -14.07 -1.28
C LYS A 95 25.83 -15.17 -0.43
N GLU A 96 24.55 -15.45 -0.64
CA GLU A 96 23.87 -16.62 -0.08
C GLU A 96 23.16 -17.37 -1.22
N GLY A 97 23.93 -17.95 -2.13
CA GLY A 97 23.38 -18.73 -3.24
C GLY A 97 24.38 -19.50 -4.10
N GLU A 98 25.65 -19.61 -3.70
CA GLU A 98 26.62 -20.46 -4.40
C GLU A 98 26.84 -21.76 -3.60
N ALA A 99 26.06 -22.76 -4.01
CA ALA A 99 26.37 -24.19 -4.03
C ALA A 99 27.29 -24.77 -2.93
N ASP A 100 26.66 -25.34 -1.91
CA ASP A 100 27.16 -26.56 -1.29
C ASP A 100 26.76 -27.73 -2.22
N THR A 101 27.72 -28.24 -3.00
CA THR A 101 27.66 -29.52 -3.71
C THR A 101 28.87 -30.35 -3.33
#